data_AF-T1XLZ0-F1
#
_entry.id   AF-T1XLZ0-F1
#
_cell.length_a   1.000
_cell.length_b   1.000
_cell.length_c   1.000
_cell.angle_alpha   90.00
_cell.angle_beta   90.00
_cell.angle_gamma   90.00
#
_symmetry.space_group_name_H-M   'P 1'
#
loop_
_entity.id
_entity.type
_entity.pdbx_description
1 polymer ?
#
loop_
_entity_poly.entity_id
_entity_poly.type
_entity_poly.pdbx_seq_one_letter_code
_entity_poly.pdbx_strand_id
1 'polypeptide(L)'
;MLVQPSFLGTDNGYMLGVLRAHPGRLRGVAVVDPGTPFDQLQALADAGIRGLRLNLVGLPMPDLSRPVWQTLLQHVRALDWHVELHRPSQDLPAVGQPVLDAGCKLVVDHFGRPGENTAADSGFGWLVRAAAHGRTWVKLSAAYRNWRDPLGPKACRAAGSLLDTCGPQRLLWGSDWPHTQHREHTGYAHTRAALNDWIPDADARRCILVDTPAALFGFSKETTP
;
A
#
# COMPACT_ATOMS: atom_id res chain seq x y z
N MET A 1 -5.97 7.89 3.79
CA MET A 1 -6.06 6.48 4.25
C MET A 1 -5.59 6.42 5.69
N LEU A 2 -6.29 5.68 6.54
CA LEU A 2 -5.74 5.20 7.81
C LEU A 2 -5.30 3.75 7.61
N VAL A 3 -4.20 3.36 8.23
CA VAL A 3 -3.68 2.00 8.15
C VAL A 3 -3.46 1.51 9.57
N GLN A 4 -3.96 0.32 9.87
CA GLN A 4 -3.81 -0.28 11.18
C GLN A 4 -2.32 -0.43 11.56
N PRO A 5 -1.87 0.18 12.67
CA PRO A 5 -0.48 0.06 13.11
C PRO A 5 -0.22 -1.31 13.71
N SER A 6 0.99 -1.86 13.50
CA SER A 6 1.31 -3.24 13.89
C SER A 6 1.20 -3.50 15.39
N PHE A 7 1.48 -2.52 16.25
CA PHE A 7 1.44 -2.70 17.71
C PHE A 7 0.02 -2.86 18.28
N LEU A 8 -1.02 -2.57 17.50
CA LEU A 8 -2.42 -2.82 17.88
C LEU A 8 -2.97 -4.15 17.35
N GLY A 9 -2.16 -4.91 16.58
CA GLY A 9 -2.59 -6.18 16.02
C GLY A 9 -3.90 -6.08 15.24
N THR A 10 -4.85 -6.96 15.56
CA THR A 10 -6.17 -7.07 14.93
C THR A 10 -7.24 -6.18 15.58
N ASP A 11 -6.90 -5.39 16.61
CA ASP A 11 -7.84 -4.43 17.21
C ASP A 11 -7.92 -3.16 16.36
N ASN A 12 -8.87 -3.16 15.42
CA ASN A 12 -9.14 -2.01 14.54
C ASN A 12 -10.07 -0.96 15.19
N GLY A 13 -10.45 -1.12 16.46
CA GLY A 13 -11.52 -0.35 17.10
C GLY A 13 -11.31 1.17 17.05
N TYR A 14 -10.10 1.63 17.33
CA TYR A 14 -9.76 3.06 17.24
C TYR A 14 -9.90 3.60 15.81
N MET A 15 -9.32 2.90 14.83
CA MET A 15 -9.41 3.29 13.42
C MET A 15 -10.88 3.33 12.97
N LEU A 16 -11.68 2.32 13.33
CA LEU A 16 -13.11 2.26 12.98
C LEU A 16 -13.90 3.43 13.58
N GLY A 17 -13.61 3.82 14.83
CA GLY A 17 -14.21 5.01 15.45
C GLY A 17 -13.95 6.27 14.63
N VAL A 18 -12.71 6.47 14.16
CA VAL A 18 -12.33 7.63 13.35
C VAL A 18 -12.96 7.60 11.96
N LEU A 19 -13.05 6.41 11.32
CA LEU A 19 -13.70 6.29 10.01
C LEU A 19 -15.18 6.64 10.08
N ARG A 20 -15.89 6.18 11.11
CA ARG A 20 -17.31 6.51 11.33
C ARG A 20 -17.53 8.00 11.59
N ALA A 21 -16.58 8.68 12.21
CA ALA A 21 -16.64 10.13 12.42
C ALA A 21 -16.39 10.94 11.12
N HIS A 22 -15.75 10.34 10.10
CA HIS A 22 -15.36 11.02 8.86
C HIS A 22 -15.55 10.17 7.58
N PRO A 23 -16.76 9.63 7.33
CA PRO A 23 -17.01 8.62 6.29
C PRO A 23 -16.83 9.13 4.86
N GLY A 24 -16.91 10.44 4.60
CA GLY A 24 -16.63 11.02 3.28
C GLY A 24 -15.14 11.27 3.02
N ARG A 25 -14.34 11.42 4.08
CA ARG A 25 -12.93 11.88 3.98
C ARG A 25 -11.92 10.78 4.18
N LEU A 26 -12.26 9.75 4.95
CA LEU A 26 -11.32 8.70 5.35
C LEU A 26 -11.76 7.32 4.86
N ARG A 27 -10.77 6.48 4.59
CA ARG A 27 -10.87 5.05 4.31
C ARG A 27 -9.77 4.36 5.12
N GLY A 28 -9.99 3.10 5.48
CA GLY A 28 -9.05 2.33 6.27
C GLY A 28 -8.53 1.08 5.58
N VAL A 29 -7.39 0.61 6.08
CA VAL A 29 -6.82 -0.71 5.79
C VAL A 29 -6.63 -1.43 7.11
N ALA A 30 -7.36 -2.53 7.30
CA ALA A 30 -7.44 -3.27 8.56
C ALA A 30 -6.38 -4.38 8.65
N VAL A 31 -6.10 -4.84 9.86
CA VAL A 31 -5.44 -6.15 10.08
C VAL A 31 -6.49 -7.08 10.68
N VAL A 32 -6.62 -8.27 10.13
CA VAL A 32 -7.64 -9.25 10.54
C VAL A 32 -7.00 -10.63 10.74
N ASP A 33 -7.62 -11.48 11.54
CA ASP A 33 -7.25 -12.88 11.61
C ASP A 33 -7.67 -13.60 10.31
N PRO A 34 -6.89 -14.54 9.76
CA PRO A 34 -7.28 -15.29 8.55
C PRO A 34 -8.63 -16.01 8.66
N GLY A 35 -9.03 -16.43 9.86
CA GLY A 35 -10.30 -17.08 10.14
C GLY A 35 -11.48 -16.11 10.33
N THR A 36 -11.29 -14.80 10.13
CA THR A 36 -12.35 -13.80 10.30
C THR A 36 -13.55 -14.12 9.38
N PRO A 37 -14.76 -14.30 9.93
CA PRO A 37 -15.97 -14.57 9.15
C PRO A 37 -16.33 -13.43 8.19
N PHE A 38 -17.03 -13.77 7.09
CA PHE A 38 -17.39 -12.81 6.04
C PHE A 38 -18.26 -11.65 6.53
N ASP A 39 -19.23 -11.92 7.42
CA ASP A 39 -20.12 -10.91 8.00
C ASP A 39 -19.34 -9.86 8.81
N GLN A 40 -18.30 -10.27 9.53
CA GLN A 40 -17.41 -9.34 10.22
C GLN A 40 -16.59 -8.50 9.24
N LEU A 41 -16.10 -9.10 8.13
CA LEU A 41 -15.41 -8.36 7.08
C LEU A 41 -16.34 -7.37 6.36
N GLN A 42 -17.60 -7.74 6.15
CA GLN A 42 -18.63 -6.84 5.61
C GLN A 42 -18.88 -5.66 6.55
N ALA A 43 -19.01 -5.91 7.86
CA ALA A 43 -19.18 -4.84 8.84
C ALA A 43 -17.98 -3.86 8.85
N LEU A 44 -16.76 -4.35 8.63
CA LEU A 44 -15.58 -3.51 8.42
C LEU A 44 -15.68 -2.70 7.11
N ALA A 45 -16.19 -3.30 6.03
CA ALA A 45 -16.37 -2.63 4.74
C ALA A 45 -17.36 -1.48 4.84
N ASP A 46 -18.46 -1.71 5.56
CA ASP A 46 -19.52 -0.71 5.82
C ASP A 46 -19.00 0.45 6.67
N ALA A 47 -18.05 0.18 7.58
CA ALA A 47 -17.34 1.20 8.34
C ALA A 47 -16.24 1.95 7.54
N GLY A 48 -16.05 1.64 6.26
CA GLY A 48 -15.12 2.35 5.37
C GLY A 48 -13.75 1.69 5.20
N ILE A 49 -13.58 0.43 5.62
CA ILE A 49 -12.39 -0.37 5.26
C ILE A 49 -12.45 -0.73 3.77
N ARG A 50 -11.29 -0.66 3.09
CA ARG A 50 -11.13 -0.96 1.66
C ARG A 50 -9.97 -1.91 1.36
N GLY A 51 -9.35 -2.45 2.40
CA GLY A 51 -8.26 -3.39 2.27
C GLY A 51 -7.86 -4.02 3.59
N LEU A 52 -7.06 -5.07 3.48
CA LEU A 52 -6.36 -5.69 4.61
C LEU A 52 -4.86 -5.48 4.46
N ARG A 53 -4.12 -5.46 5.58
CA ARG A 53 -2.66 -5.34 5.57
C ARG A 53 -1.97 -6.59 6.07
N LEU A 54 -1.05 -7.10 5.26
CA LEU A 54 -0.03 -8.07 5.61
C LEU A 54 1.28 -7.31 5.89
N ASN A 55 1.41 -6.80 7.11
CA ASN A 55 2.67 -6.24 7.57
C ASN A 55 3.56 -7.37 8.11
N LEU A 56 4.43 -7.88 7.24
CA LEU A 56 5.20 -9.08 7.51
C LEU A 56 6.65 -8.77 7.88
N VAL A 57 7.07 -7.50 8.02
CA VAL A 57 8.46 -7.16 8.35
C VAL A 57 8.87 -7.80 9.68
N GLY A 58 9.93 -8.63 9.64
CA GLY A 58 10.45 -9.34 10.81
C GLY A 58 9.62 -10.56 11.25
N LEU A 59 8.55 -10.90 10.54
CA LEU A 59 7.68 -12.05 10.84
C LEU A 59 7.98 -13.25 9.91
N PRO A 60 7.60 -14.48 10.28
CA PRO A 60 7.63 -15.60 9.36
C PRO A 60 6.67 -15.38 8.18
N MET A 61 6.98 -15.99 7.05
CA MET A 61 6.14 -15.92 5.85
C MET A 61 4.90 -16.82 6.02
N PRO A 62 3.68 -16.30 5.80
CA PRO A 62 2.49 -17.12 5.83
C PRO A 62 2.44 -18.03 4.60
N ASP A 63 1.97 -19.25 4.79
CA ASP A 63 1.59 -20.13 3.68
C ASP A 63 0.17 -19.79 3.22
N LEU A 64 0.08 -18.95 2.18
CA LEU A 64 -1.19 -18.54 1.60
C LEU A 64 -1.93 -19.68 0.87
N SER A 65 -1.32 -20.85 0.65
CA SER A 65 -2.01 -22.00 0.05
C SER A 65 -2.99 -22.68 1.02
N ARG A 66 -2.86 -22.43 2.33
CA ARG A 66 -3.72 -23.04 3.35
C ARG A 66 -5.19 -22.59 3.17
N PRO A 67 -6.17 -23.48 3.44
CA PRO A 67 -7.59 -23.20 3.21
C PRO A 67 -8.11 -21.91 3.88
N VAL A 68 -7.62 -21.60 5.07
CA VAL A 68 -8.01 -20.38 5.79
C VAL A 68 -7.62 -19.10 5.04
N TRP A 69 -6.42 -19.08 4.44
CA TRP A 69 -5.95 -17.95 3.64
C TRP A 69 -6.67 -17.86 2.30
N GLN A 70 -6.91 -19.00 1.64
CA GLN A 70 -7.69 -19.05 0.41
C GLN A 70 -9.11 -18.51 0.64
N THR A 71 -9.75 -18.88 1.75
CA THR A 71 -11.08 -18.37 2.14
C THR A 71 -11.03 -16.86 2.39
N LEU A 72 -10.05 -16.37 3.15
CA LEU A 72 -9.88 -14.93 3.38
C LEU A 72 -9.70 -14.18 2.05
N LEU A 73 -8.83 -14.64 1.15
CA LEU A 73 -8.60 -14.00 -0.14
C LEU A 73 -9.86 -14.00 -1.02
N GLN A 74 -10.69 -15.05 -0.97
CA GLN A 74 -11.98 -15.07 -1.65
C GLN A 74 -12.93 -13.98 -1.11
N HIS A 75 -13.00 -13.82 0.22
CA HIS A 75 -13.79 -12.75 0.84
C HIS A 75 -13.28 -11.36 0.45
N VAL A 76 -11.96 -11.17 0.44
CA VAL A 76 -11.30 -9.91 0.07
C VAL A 76 -11.61 -9.55 -1.38
N ARG A 77 -11.54 -10.52 -2.29
CA ARG A 77 -11.96 -10.35 -3.68
C ARG A 77 -13.44 -10.00 -3.78
N ALA A 78 -14.32 -10.68 -3.04
CA ALA A 78 -15.76 -10.44 -3.07
C ALA A 78 -16.13 -9.02 -2.60
N LEU A 79 -15.37 -8.46 -1.65
CA LEU A 79 -15.50 -7.09 -1.17
C LEU A 79 -14.81 -6.04 -2.07
N ASP A 80 -14.16 -6.48 -3.16
CA ASP A 80 -13.30 -5.67 -4.03
C ASP A 80 -12.17 -4.90 -3.29
N TRP A 81 -11.74 -5.48 -2.16
CA TRP A 81 -10.66 -4.97 -1.34
C TRP A 81 -9.29 -5.25 -1.96
N HIS A 82 -8.30 -4.48 -1.52
CA HIS A 82 -6.90 -4.77 -1.79
C HIS A 82 -6.23 -5.47 -0.60
N VAL A 83 -5.18 -6.21 -0.89
CA VAL A 83 -4.20 -6.68 0.10
C VAL A 83 -3.01 -5.74 0.04
N GLU A 84 -2.72 -5.07 1.16
CA GLU A 84 -1.57 -4.23 1.35
C GLU A 84 -0.40 -5.04 1.93
N LEU A 85 0.70 -5.16 1.20
CA LEU A 85 1.86 -5.96 1.57
C LEU A 85 3.04 -5.06 1.96
N HIS A 86 3.58 -5.31 3.16
CA HIS A 86 4.82 -4.69 3.62
C HIS A 86 5.84 -5.76 4.00
N ARG A 87 6.85 -5.91 3.14
CA ARG A 87 7.93 -6.90 3.24
C ARG A 87 9.12 -6.47 2.35
N PRO A 88 10.38 -6.84 2.65
CA PRO A 88 11.50 -6.67 1.74
C PRO A 88 11.22 -7.22 0.33
N SER A 89 11.74 -6.54 -0.69
CA SER A 89 11.49 -6.82 -2.10
C SER A 89 11.67 -8.29 -2.51
N GLN A 90 12.73 -8.92 -2.02
CA GLN A 90 13.09 -10.32 -2.30
C GLN A 90 11.96 -11.33 -1.98
N ASP A 91 11.12 -11.02 -1.01
CA ASP A 91 10.04 -11.90 -0.54
C ASP A 91 8.68 -11.55 -1.18
N LEU A 92 8.58 -10.42 -1.89
CA LEU A 92 7.33 -9.97 -2.48
C LEU A 92 6.69 -11.00 -3.42
N PRO A 93 7.42 -11.70 -4.32
CA PRO A 93 6.79 -12.67 -5.20
C PRO A 93 6.11 -13.81 -4.44
N ALA A 94 6.67 -14.25 -3.32
CA ALA A 94 6.16 -15.39 -2.54
C ALA A 94 4.81 -15.11 -1.86
N VAL A 95 4.45 -13.84 -1.62
CA VAL A 95 3.16 -13.45 -1.01
C VAL A 95 2.27 -12.74 -2.03
N GLY A 96 2.87 -11.85 -2.81
CA GLY A 96 2.17 -11.06 -3.81
C GLY A 96 1.61 -11.90 -4.95
N GLN A 97 2.34 -12.91 -5.45
CA GLN A 97 1.84 -13.74 -6.55
C GLN A 97 0.59 -14.54 -6.13
N PRO A 98 0.55 -15.25 -4.99
CA PRO A 98 -0.69 -15.91 -4.53
C PRO A 98 -1.88 -14.97 -4.34
N VAL A 99 -1.65 -13.72 -3.88
CA VAL A 99 -2.70 -12.69 -3.77
C VAL A 99 -3.26 -12.34 -5.16
N LEU A 100 -2.38 -12.17 -6.15
CA LEU A 100 -2.76 -11.85 -7.53
C LEU A 100 -3.47 -13.04 -8.20
N ASP A 101 -2.99 -14.27 -7.98
CA ASP A 101 -3.59 -15.49 -8.50
C ASP A 101 -5.00 -15.73 -7.94
N ALA A 102 -5.24 -15.35 -6.68
CA ALA A 102 -6.58 -15.34 -6.09
C ALA A 102 -7.51 -14.28 -6.73
N GLY A 103 -6.98 -13.39 -7.56
CA GLY A 103 -7.71 -12.32 -8.23
C GLY A 103 -7.92 -11.09 -7.35
N CYS A 104 -7.14 -10.92 -6.28
CA CYS A 104 -7.21 -9.72 -5.43
C CYS A 104 -6.43 -8.56 -6.06
N LYS A 105 -6.72 -7.33 -5.60
CA LYS A 105 -5.82 -6.19 -5.81
C LYS A 105 -4.67 -6.27 -4.81
N LEU A 106 -3.47 -5.90 -5.22
CA LEU A 106 -2.27 -5.84 -4.40
C LEU A 106 -1.81 -4.38 -4.29
N VAL A 107 -1.49 -3.93 -3.09
CA VAL A 107 -0.81 -2.65 -2.84
C VAL A 107 0.49 -2.97 -2.13
N VAL A 108 1.61 -2.46 -2.61
CA VAL A 108 2.92 -2.70 -2.00
C VAL A 108 3.42 -1.43 -1.35
N ASP A 109 3.75 -1.53 -0.06
CA ASP A 109 4.20 -0.40 0.75
C ASP A 109 5.63 0.03 0.41
N HIS A 110 5.87 1.34 0.57
CA HIS A 110 7.20 1.97 0.66
C HIS A 110 8.18 1.58 -0.46
N PHE A 111 7.81 1.85 -1.71
CA PHE A 111 8.57 1.50 -2.92
C PHE A 111 8.80 0.00 -3.12
N GLY A 112 8.19 -0.87 -2.31
CA GLY A 112 8.50 -2.31 -2.32
C GLY A 112 9.70 -2.70 -1.49
N ARG A 113 10.19 -1.81 -0.61
CA ARG A 113 11.34 -2.09 0.28
C ARG A 113 12.53 -2.70 -0.49
N PRO A 114 13.00 -2.07 -1.58
CA PRO A 114 14.08 -2.61 -2.40
C PRO A 114 15.39 -2.67 -1.63
N GLY A 115 16.29 -3.54 -2.08
CA GLY A 115 17.68 -3.53 -1.68
C GLY A 115 18.44 -2.28 -2.14
N GLU A 116 19.71 -2.18 -1.74
CA GLU A 116 20.56 -1.02 -2.03
C GLU A 116 20.77 -0.75 -3.53
N ASN A 117 20.80 -1.80 -4.34
CA ASN A 117 20.90 -1.72 -5.79
C ASN A 117 19.61 -2.24 -6.45
N THR A 118 18.67 -1.34 -6.70
CA THR A 118 17.36 -1.64 -7.32
C THR A 118 17.49 -2.34 -8.68
N ALA A 119 18.54 -2.07 -9.46
CA ALA A 119 18.72 -2.67 -10.78
C ALA A 119 19.10 -4.15 -10.72
N ALA A 120 19.77 -4.59 -9.65
CA ALA A 120 20.12 -5.99 -9.42
C ALA A 120 19.09 -6.73 -8.53
N ASP A 121 18.10 -6.02 -8.02
CA ASP A 121 17.08 -6.56 -7.13
C ASP A 121 15.97 -7.25 -7.93
N SER A 122 16.01 -8.59 -7.95
CA SER A 122 15.03 -9.41 -8.67
C SER A 122 13.60 -9.26 -8.12
N GLY A 123 13.45 -9.01 -6.82
CA GLY A 123 12.17 -8.78 -6.16
C GLY A 123 11.55 -7.44 -6.56
N PHE A 124 12.38 -6.38 -6.62
CA PHE A 124 11.96 -5.09 -7.15
C PHE A 124 11.62 -5.19 -8.65
N GLY A 125 12.42 -5.92 -9.42
CA GLY A 125 12.13 -6.21 -10.83
C GLY A 125 10.80 -6.96 -11.02
N TRP A 126 10.47 -7.92 -10.15
CA TRP A 126 9.15 -8.55 -10.14
C TRP A 126 8.04 -7.54 -9.85
N LEU A 127 8.23 -6.68 -8.85
CA LEU A 127 7.23 -5.66 -8.48
C LEU A 127 6.92 -4.72 -9.65
N VAL A 128 7.95 -4.22 -10.33
CA VAL A 128 7.81 -3.34 -11.49
C VAL A 128 6.99 -4.01 -12.60
N ARG A 129 7.27 -5.29 -12.91
CA ARG A 129 6.48 -6.07 -13.89
C ARG A 129 5.05 -6.32 -13.44
N ALA A 130 4.85 -6.67 -12.16
CA ALA A 130 3.53 -6.91 -11.59
C ALA A 130 2.65 -5.66 -11.60
N ALA A 131 3.24 -4.47 -11.42
CA ALA A 131 2.55 -3.18 -11.49
C ALA A 131 2.17 -2.81 -12.94
N ALA A 132 3.03 -3.09 -13.93
CA ALA A 132 2.79 -2.73 -15.32
C ALA A 132 1.54 -3.39 -15.94
N HIS A 133 1.27 -4.65 -15.59
CA HIS A 133 0.30 -5.48 -16.31
C HIS A 133 -0.84 -6.03 -15.45
N GLY A 134 -1.10 -5.42 -14.29
CA GLY A 134 -1.97 -6.09 -13.33
C GLY A 134 -2.75 -5.21 -12.38
N ARG A 135 -3.13 -5.87 -11.29
CA ARG A 135 -3.89 -5.35 -10.17
C ARG A 135 -2.95 -4.97 -9.03
N THR A 136 -1.76 -4.44 -9.36
CA THR A 136 -0.72 -4.11 -8.38
C THR A 136 -0.44 -2.61 -8.37
N TRP A 137 -0.52 -2.00 -7.21
CA TRP A 137 -0.17 -0.60 -6.96
C TRP A 137 1.04 -0.49 -6.05
N VAL A 138 1.83 0.55 -6.21
CA VAL A 138 3.01 0.80 -5.37
C VAL A 138 2.89 2.15 -4.67
N LYS A 139 3.13 2.18 -3.36
CA LYS A 139 3.16 3.43 -2.59
C LYS A 139 4.56 4.04 -2.60
N LEU A 140 4.71 5.18 -3.25
CA LEU A 140 5.84 6.09 -3.10
C LEU A 140 5.72 6.78 -1.73
N SER A 141 6.28 6.13 -0.71
CA SER A 141 6.15 6.52 0.70
C SER A 141 7.36 6.06 1.50
N ALA A 142 7.60 6.69 2.65
CA ALA A 142 8.60 6.27 3.62
C ALA A 142 10.01 5.94 3.06
N ALA A 143 10.49 6.71 2.07
CA ALA A 143 11.79 6.48 1.45
C ALA A 143 12.96 6.43 2.47
N TYR A 144 12.82 7.16 3.58
CA TYR A 144 13.77 7.17 4.71
C TYR A 144 13.92 5.81 5.41
N ARG A 145 13.00 4.87 5.18
CA ARG A 145 13.13 3.48 5.66
C ARG A 145 14.01 2.65 4.73
N ASN A 146 14.16 3.04 3.47
CA ASN A 146 14.86 2.27 2.42
C ASN A 146 16.27 2.81 2.19
N TRP A 147 16.44 4.13 2.26
CA TRP A 147 17.68 4.80 1.93
C TRP A 147 18.03 5.86 2.97
N ARG A 148 19.33 6.06 3.20
CA ARG A 148 19.84 7.10 4.10
C ARG A 148 19.51 8.51 3.59
N ASP A 149 19.57 8.70 2.28
CA ASP A 149 19.15 9.92 1.60
C ASP A 149 17.84 9.66 0.84
N PRO A 150 16.67 10.03 1.40
CA PRO A 150 15.37 9.76 0.80
C PRO A 150 15.05 10.64 -0.43
N LEU A 151 15.81 11.71 -0.66
CA LEU A 151 15.72 12.56 -1.86
C LEU A 151 16.82 12.25 -2.87
N GLY A 152 17.76 11.37 -2.47
CA GLY A 152 18.93 11.06 -3.26
C GLY A 152 18.62 10.30 -4.55
N PRO A 153 19.63 10.16 -5.43
CA PRO A 153 19.46 9.55 -6.75
C PRO A 153 18.86 8.13 -6.74
N LYS A 154 19.00 7.38 -5.64
CA LYS A 154 18.42 6.04 -5.51
C LYS A 154 16.88 6.08 -5.45
N ALA A 155 16.31 6.96 -4.62
CA ALA A 155 14.87 7.12 -4.50
C ALA A 155 14.27 7.64 -5.82
N CYS A 156 14.91 8.63 -6.45
CA CYS A 156 14.46 9.17 -7.74
C CYS A 156 14.51 8.12 -8.85
N ARG A 157 15.57 7.30 -8.94
CA ARG A 157 15.65 6.21 -9.93
C ARG A 157 14.58 5.14 -9.69
N ALA A 158 14.30 4.78 -8.43
CA ALA A 158 13.26 3.82 -8.11
C ALA A 158 11.86 4.34 -8.50
N ALA A 159 11.58 5.61 -8.17
CA ALA A 159 10.34 6.28 -8.58
C ALA A 159 10.20 6.37 -10.10
N GLY A 160 11.26 6.78 -10.80
CA GLY A 160 11.30 6.86 -12.26
C GLY A 160 11.06 5.51 -12.91
N SER A 161 11.80 4.47 -12.49
CA SER A 161 11.61 3.11 -13.02
C SER A 161 10.17 2.59 -12.84
N LEU A 162 9.55 2.88 -11.70
CA LEU A 162 8.15 2.55 -11.45
C LEU A 162 7.24 3.36 -12.38
N LEU A 163 7.40 4.68 -12.44
CA LEU A 163 6.58 5.57 -13.26
C LEU A 163 6.67 5.20 -14.75
N ASP A 164 7.87 5.04 -15.28
CA ASP A 164 8.12 4.74 -16.69
C ASP A 164 7.50 3.40 -17.12
N THR A 165 7.45 2.43 -16.20
CA THR A 165 7.01 1.06 -16.52
C THR A 165 5.51 0.84 -16.28
N CYS A 166 4.96 1.38 -15.18
CA CYS A 166 3.55 1.11 -14.81
C CYS A 166 2.63 2.33 -14.91
N GLY A 167 3.17 3.53 -15.10
CA GLY A 167 2.43 4.77 -15.18
C GLY A 167 1.86 5.25 -13.83
N PRO A 168 1.43 6.52 -13.75
CA PRO A 168 0.96 7.11 -12.49
C PRO A 168 -0.34 6.48 -11.96
N GLN A 169 -1.13 5.82 -12.82
CA GLN A 169 -2.36 5.09 -12.48
C GLN A 169 -2.14 3.82 -11.63
N ARG A 170 -0.88 3.44 -11.41
CA ARG A 170 -0.46 2.33 -10.55
C ARG A 170 0.39 2.79 -9.36
N LEU A 171 0.55 4.10 -9.21
CA LEU A 171 1.34 4.69 -8.13
C LEU A 171 0.46 5.50 -7.18
N LEU A 172 0.82 5.43 -5.91
CA LEU A 172 0.18 6.13 -4.81
C LEU A 172 1.24 6.90 -4.04
N TRP A 173 0.86 7.98 -3.38
CA TRP A 173 1.71 8.61 -2.37
C TRP A 173 1.11 8.43 -0.98
N GLY A 174 1.98 8.28 0.02
CA GLY A 174 1.58 8.23 1.43
C GLY A 174 2.66 8.83 2.32
N SER A 175 2.24 9.57 3.35
CA SER A 175 3.19 10.23 4.27
C SER A 175 3.93 9.27 5.19
N ASP A 176 3.31 8.11 5.50
CA ASP A 176 3.73 7.21 6.59
C ASP A 176 3.78 7.91 7.97
N TRP A 177 3.00 8.98 8.14
CA TRP A 177 2.83 9.63 9.44
C TRP A 177 2.29 8.62 10.48
N PRO A 178 2.80 8.61 11.73
CA PRO A 178 3.67 9.61 12.36
C PRO A 178 5.17 9.29 12.25
N HIS A 179 5.60 8.58 11.21
CA HIS A 179 7.01 8.23 10.97
C HIS A 179 7.61 7.48 12.17
N THR A 180 6.93 6.44 12.64
CA THR A 180 7.35 5.63 13.78
C THR A 180 8.81 5.19 13.64
N GLN A 181 9.61 5.43 14.69
CA GLN A 181 11.07 5.23 14.75
C GLN A 181 11.93 6.19 13.91
N HIS A 182 11.33 7.16 13.22
CA HIS A 182 12.02 8.16 12.38
C HIS A 182 11.49 9.59 12.59
N ARG A 183 10.80 9.87 13.69
CA ARG A 183 10.16 11.16 13.98
C ARG A 183 11.11 12.35 13.92
N GLU A 184 12.35 12.14 14.34
CA GLU A 184 13.40 13.19 14.36
C GLU A 184 14.03 13.44 12.98
N HIS A 185 13.83 12.53 12.02
CA HIS A 185 14.51 12.59 10.72
C HIS A 185 13.59 13.10 9.60
N THR A 186 12.28 13.18 9.84
CA THR A 186 11.34 13.53 8.79
C THR A 186 10.03 14.07 9.35
N GLY A 187 9.26 14.74 8.48
CA GLY A 187 7.97 15.30 8.81
C GLY A 187 7.05 15.27 7.60
N TYR A 188 5.76 15.54 7.83
CA TYR A 188 4.75 15.47 6.76
C TYR A 188 5.10 16.40 5.58
N ALA A 189 5.50 17.64 5.88
CA ALA A 189 5.88 18.60 4.84
C ALA A 189 7.08 18.11 4.01
N HIS A 190 8.07 17.50 4.67
CA HIS A 190 9.26 16.96 4.01
C HIS A 190 8.90 15.77 3.11
N THR A 191 8.13 14.80 3.61
CA THR A 191 7.72 13.64 2.79
C THR A 191 6.79 14.03 1.65
N ARG A 192 6.00 15.10 1.81
CA ARG A 192 5.15 15.63 0.73
C ARG A 192 5.96 16.35 -0.34
N ALA A 193 6.96 17.14 0.07
CA ALA A 193 7.85 17.86 -0.84
C ALA A 193 8.70 16.89 -1.68
N ALA A 194 9.15 15.79 -1.07
CA ALA A 194 9.94 14.74 -1.73
C ALA A 194 9.32 14.20 -3.04
N LEU A 195 7.99 14.15 -3.11
CA LEU A 195 7.29 13.68 -4.31
C LEU A 195 7.56 14.58 -5.53
N ASN A 196 7.85 15.86 -5.34
CA ASN A 196 8.17 16.78 -6.44
C ASN A 196 9.50 16.41 -7.11
N ASP A 197 10.46 15.92 -6.33
CA ASP A 197 11.76 15.48 -6.84
C ASP A 197 11.65 14.10 -7.50
N TRP A 198 10.88 13.20 -6.90
CA TRP A 198 10.68 11.85 -7.42
C TRP A 198 9.86 11.84 -8.73
N ILE A 199 8.86 12.72 -8.83
CA ILE A 199 7.92 12.79 -9.95
C ILE A 199 7.83 14.26 -10.39
N PRO A 200 8.72 14.75 -11.28
CA PRO A 200 8.74 16.16 -11.70
C PRO A 200 7.52 16.61 -12.53
N ASP A 201 6.85 15.68 -13.20
CA ASP A 201 5.61 15.93 -13.95
C ASP A 201 4.42 16.20 -13.00
N ALA A 202 3.79 17.36 -13.17
CA ALA A 202 2.66 17.79 -12.35
C ALA A 202 1.38 16.98 -12.56
N ASP A 203 1.10 16.54 -13.79
CA ASP A 203 -0.08 15.74 -14.12
C ASP A 203 0.08 14.31 -13.58
N ALA A 204 1.30 13.75 -13.70
CA ALA A 204 1.62 12.48 -13.06
C ALA A 204 1.44 12.57 -11.53
N ARG A 205 1.93 13.64 -10.88
CA ARG A 205 1.71 13.86 -9.44
C ARG A 205 0.23 13.96 -9.09
N ARG A 206 -0.56 14.70 -9.87
CA ARG A 206 -2.01 14.83 -9.66
C ARG A 206 -2.67 13.46 -9.71
N CYS A 207 -2.36 12.64 -10.70
CA CYS A 207 -2.90 11.30 -10.83
C CYS A 207 -2.55 10.44 -9.60
N ILE A 208 -1.28 10.44 -9.17
CA ILE A 208 -0.79 9.72 -7.99
C ILE A 208 -1.46 10.15 -6.68
N LEU A 209 -1.78 11.44 -6.54
CA LEU A 209 -2.32 12.04 -5.32
C LEU A 209 -3.86 12.02 -5.26
N VAL A 210 -4.52 12.00 -6.42
CA VAL A 210 -5.97 12.23 -6.53
C VAL A 210 -6.64 11.08 -7.28
N ASP A 211 -6.36 10.91 -8.58
CA ASP A 211 -7.14 10.01 -9.43
C ASP A 211 -6.92 8.54 -9.08
N THR A 212 -5.66 8.11 -8.92
CA THR A 212 -5.31 6.73 -8.56
C THR A 212 -5.90 6.33 -7.20
N PRO A 213 -5.69 7.08 -6.09
CA PRO A 213 -6.31 6.72 -4.81
C PRO A 213 -7.83 6.84 -4.84
N ALA A 214 -8.42 7.79 -5.58
CA ALA A 214 -9.88 7.88 -5.69
C ALA A 214 -10.49 6.63 -6.33
N ALA A 215 -9.90 6.16 -7.44
CA ALA A 215 -10.33 4.95 -8.12
C ALA A 215 -10.09 3.69 -7.28
N LEU A 216 -8.91 3.56 -6.66
CA LEU A 216 -8.55 2.35 -5.91
C LEU A 216 -9.36 2.20 -4.61
N PHE A 217 -9.61 3.30 -3.91
CA PHE A 217 -10.21 3.29 -2.57
C PHE A 217 -11.68 3.71 -2.54
N GLY A 218 -12.28 4.00 -3.70
CA GLY A 218 -13.68 4.40 -3.81
C GLY A 218 -13.96 5.72 -3.08
N PHE A 219 -13.12 6.73 -3.32
CA PHE A 219 -13.51 8.11 -3.01
C PHE A 219 -14.34 8.63 -4.18
N SER A 220 -15.53 9.16 -3.86
CA SER A 220 -16.32 9.89 -4.85
C SER A 220 -15.49 11.08 -5.30
N LYS A 221 -15.37 11.27 -6.63
CA LYS A 221 -14.93 12.57 -7.15
C LYS A 221 -16.01 13.56 -6.70
N GLU A 222 -15.69 14.46 -5.77
CA GLU A 222 -16.54 15.62 -5.56
C GLU A 222 -16.63 16.33 -6.92
N THR A 223 -17.78 16.25 -7.58
CA THR A 223 -18.18 17.25 -8.57
C THR A 223 -18.32 18.54 -7.79
N THR A 224 -17.21 19.26 -7.63
CA THR A 224 -17.29 20.64 -7.16
C THR A 224 -17.84 21.45 -8.33
N PRO A 225 -18.96 22.19 -8.14
CA PRO A 225 -19.50 23.07 -9.16
C PRO A 225 -18.53 24.20 -9.52
#